data_AF-A0A968YZ69-F1
#
_entry.id   AF-A0A968YZ69-F1
#
_cell.length_a   1.000
_cell.length_b   1.000
_cell.length_c   1.000
_cell.angle_alpha   90.00
_cell.angle_beta   90.00
_cell.angle_gamma   90.00
#
_symmetry.space_group_name_H-M   'P 1'
#
loop_
_entity.id
_entity.type
_entity.pdbx_description
1 polymer ?
#
loop_
_entity_poly.entity_id
_entity_poly.type
_entity_poly.pdbx_seq_one_letter_code
_entity_poly.pdbx_strand_id
1 'polypeptide(L)'
;MVLIGQWFIPAPSPTPETLQKQLPFSTNQRASSPHQASVVHPGQAIAAVPSRPIRMGHRKVGNVHLYLTIIDLRDPNVFLNIGLAHNATRANSPKYTRGVEPFSRFVARYPSAVMMNGTFFSTDVQKRVMGNMVAGGKILKFSPAENYGTTLVVHQLNFDQ
;
A
#
# COMPACT_ATOMS: atom_id res chain seq x y z
N MET A 1 -54.55 3.56 -5.64
CA MET A 1 -53.24 4.21 -5.82
C MET A 1 -52.21 3.09 -5.89
N VAL A 2 -51.66 2.83 -7.08
CA VAL A 2 -50.77 1.69 -7.37
C VAL A 2 -49.34 2.23 -7.48
N LEU A 3 -48.40 1.69 -6.70
CA LEU A 3 -46.98 2.01 -6.82
C LEU A 3 -46.25 0.77 -7.36
N ILE A 4 -45.70 0.89 -8.57
CA ILE A 4 -44.95 -0.13 -9.28
C ILE A 4 -43.48 -0.02 -8.83
N GLY A 5 -42.92 -1.11 -8.29
CA GLY A 5 -41.52 -1.16 -7.86
C GLY A 5 -40.56 -1.22 -9.05
N GLN A 6 -39.54 -0.35 -9.05
CA GLN A 6 -38.40 -0.49 -9.95
C GLN A 6 -37.30 -1.34 -9.29
N TRP A 7 -36.97 -2.43 -9.95
CA TRP A 7 -35.84 -3.29 -9.62
C TRP A 7 -34.55 -2.61 -10.07
N PHE A 8 -33.60 -2.44 -9.15
CA PHE A 8 -32.28 -1.88 -9.45
C PHE A 8 -31.44 -2.95 -10.18
N ILE A 9 -31.19 -2.75 -11.47
CA ILE A 9 -30.22 -3.54 -12.24
C ILE A 9 -28.89 -2.79 -12.19
N PRO A 10 -27.82 -3.36 -11.60
CA PRO A 10 -26.51 -2.70 -11.64
C PRO A 10 -26.00 -2.63 -13.08
N ALA A 11 -25.46 -1.46 -13.46
CA ALA A 11 -24.82 -1.30 -14.76
C ALA A 11 -23.64 -2.28 -14.90
N PRO A 12 -23.39 -2.83 -16.10
CA PRO A 12 -22.28 -3.74 -16.31
C PRO A 12 -20.94 -3.07 -16.01
N SER A 13 -20.05 -3.81 -15.35
CA SER A 13 -18.71 -3.36 -15.03
C SER A 13 -17.97 -2.89 -16.29
N PRO A 14 -17.28 -1.73 -16.25
CA PRO A 14 -16.53 -1.25 -17.40
C PRO A 14 -15.42 -2.26 -17.75
N THR A 15 -15.30 -2.58 -19.03
CA THR A 15 -14.24 -3.45 -19.55
C THR A 15 -12.87 -2.78 -19.45
N PRO A 16 -11.77 -3.55 -19.43
CA PRO A 16 -10.41 -3.01 -19.33
C PRO A 16 -10.07 -1.94 -20.38
N GLU A 17 -10.68 -2.00 -21.57
CA GLU A 17 -10.52 -1.00 -22.64
C GLU A 17 -11.14 0.37 -22.29
N THR A 18 -12.26 0.41 -21.55
CA THR A 18 -12.84 1.68 -21.09
C THR A 18 -12.01 2.37 -20.01
N LEU A 19 -11.25 1.61 -19.20
CA LEU A 19 -10.36 2.16 -18.18
C LEU A 19 -9.10 2.79 -18.79
N GLN A 20 -8.63 2.31 -19.94
CA GLN A 20 -7.45 2.86 -20.61
C GLN A 20 -7.72 4.18 -21.34
N LYS A 21 -8.95 4.45 -21.78
CA LYS A 21 -9.30 5.68 -22.52
C LYS A 21 -9.56 6.92 -21.64
N GLN A 22 -9.64 6.80 -20.32
CA GLN A 22 -9.98 7.92 -19.42
C GLN A 22 -8.80 8.60 -18.71
N LEU A 23 -7.56 8.24 -19.01
CA LEU A 23 -6.39 8.85 -18.38
C LEU A 23 -5.53 9.58 -19.41
N PRO A 24 -5.66 10.92 -19.56
CA PRO A 24 -4.55 11.70 -20.08
C PRO A 24 -3.50 11.77 -18.96
N PHE A 25 -2.53 10.85 -19.00
CA PHE A 25 -1.26 11.08 -18.34
C PHE A 25 -0.59 12.27 -19.03
N SER A 26 -0.89 13.49 -18.56
CA SER A 26 -0.06 14.65 -18.89
C SER A 26 1.22 14.54 -18.08
N THR A 27 2.13 13.73 -18.62
CA THR A 27 3.53 13.80 -18.22
C THR A 27 4.05 15.12 -18.78
N ASN A 28 4.20 16.12 -17.91
CA ASN A 28 5.13 17.22 -18.19
C ASN A 28 6.56 16.65 -18.12
N GLN A 29 6.90 15.83 -19.11
CA GLN A 29 8.26 15.53 -19.52
C GLN A 29 8.31 15.85 -21.00
N ARG A 30 9.06 16.91 -21.30
CA ARG A 30 9.61 17.16 -22.62
C ARG A 30 10.21 15.83 -23.09
N ALA A 31 9.63 15.25 -24.13
CA ALA A 31 10.20 14.10 -24.81
C ALA A 31 11.60 14.51 -25.31
N SER A 32 12.65 14.05 -24.63
CA SER A 32 13.98 14.00 -25.24
C SER A 32 13.97 12.83 -26.21
N SER A 33 14.02 13.16 -27.50
CA SER A 33 14.09 12.23 -28.62
C SER A 33 15.14 11.12 -28.42
N PRO A 34 14.90 9.88 -28.86
CA PRO A 34 15.88 8.82 -28.80
C PRO A 34 16.81 8.90 -30.00
N HIS A 35 17.79 9.81 -29.97
CA HIS A 35 18.99 9.69 -30.81
C HIS A 35 20.15 10.41 -30.13
N GLN A 36 20.86 9.66 -29.29
CA GLN A 36 22.33 9.68 -29.25
C GLN A 36 22.75 8.50 -28.36
N ALA A 37 23.24 7.43 -29.00
CA ALA A 37 24.01 6.43 -28.30
C ALA A 37 25.28 7.12 -27.79
N SER A 38 25.32 7.45 -26.51
CA SER A 38 26.56 7.92 -25.89
C SER A 38 27.54 6.75 -25.84
N VAL A 39 28.63 6.91 -26.58
CA VAL A 39 29.81 6.04 -26.53
C VAL A 39 30.31 6.01 -25.08
N VAL A 40 30.24 4.83 -24.45
CA VAL A 40 30.73 4.60 -23.09
C VAL A 40 32.26 4.68 -23.11
N HIS A 41 32.81 5.74 -22.52
CA HIS A 41 34.23 5.80 -22.17
C HIS A 41 34.42 5.12 -20.80
N PRO A 42 35.39 4.21 -20.64
CA PRO A 42 35.69 3.61 -19.34
C PRO A 42 36.30 4.69 -18.43
N GLY A 43 35.55 5.15 -17.44
CA GLY A 43 36.03 6.13 -16.45
C GLY A 43 35.00 7.13 -15.92
N GLN A 44 33.77 7.18 -16.46
CA GLN A 44 32.74 8.04 -15.90
C GLN A 44 31.98 7.33 -14.78
N ALA A 45 32.20 7.78 -13.54
CA ALA A 45 31.34 7.45 -12.42
C ALA A 45 29.89 7.76 -12.81
N ILE A 46 29.03 6.75 -12.79
CA ILE A 46 27.60 6.93 -12.98
C ILE A 46 27.16 7.87 -11.86
N ALA A 47 26.89 9.13 -12.19
CA ALA A 47 26.37 10.09 -11.24
C ALA A 47 25.13 9.47 -10.60
N ALA A 48 25.18 9.21 -9.30
CA ALA A 48 24.07 8.64 -8.57
C ALA A 48 22.86 9.55 -8.75
N VAL A 49 21.84 9.07 -9.48
CA VAL A 49 20.59 9.80 -9.61
C VAL A 49 20.02 9.93 -8.20
N PRO A 50 19.76 11.15 -7.69
CA PRO A 50 19.24 11.33 -6.35
C PRO A 50 17.92 10.57 -6.23
N SER A 51 17.88 9.58 -5.34
CA SER A 51 16.72 8.73 -5.18
C SER A 51 15.58 9.53 -4.54
N ARG A 52 14.35 9.30 -5.02
CA ARG A 52 13.13 9.91 -4.48
C ARG A 52 12.22 8.79 -3.99
N PRO A 53 12.52 8.20 -2.83
CA PRO A 53 11.84 6.99 -2.33
C PRO A 53 10.35 7.22 -2.08
N ILE A 54 9.94 8.46 -1.81
CA ILE A 54 8.56 8.83 -1.52
C ILE A 54 8.15 10.03 -2.38
N ARG A 55 6.96 9.96 -2.96
CA ARG A 55 6.31 11.06 -3.68
C ARG A 55 4.89 11.22 -3.18
N MET A 56 4.54 12.43 -2.77
CA MET A 56 3.17 12.77 -2.36
C MET A 56 2.45 13.53 -3.47
N GLY A 57 1.14 13.37 -3.53
CA GLY A 57 0.27 14.06 -4.47
C GLY A 57 -1.10 14.31 -3.87
N HIS A 58 -1.80 15.28 -4.44
CA HIS A 58 -3.17 15.61 -4.10
C HIS A 58 -3.98 15.65 -5.39
N ARG A 59 -5.17 15.06 -5.37
CA ARG A 59 -6.11 15.10 -6.48
C ARG A 59 -7.52 15.33 -5.98
N LYS A 60 -8.36 15.89 -6.84
CA LYS A 60 -9.80 16.01 -6.60
C LYS A 60 -10.53 15.14 -7.62
N VAL A 61 -11.42 14.27 -7.15
CA VAL A 61 -12.31 13.46 -8.00
C VAL A 61 -13.74 13.78 -7.59
N GLY A 62 -14.51 14.39 -8.49
CA GLY A 62 -15.79 15.01 -8.12
C GLY A 62 -15.59 16.07 -7.04
N ASN A 63 -16.27 15.94 -5.89
CA ASN A 63 -16.07 16.80 -4.71
C ASN A 63 -15.23 16.17 -3.60
N VAL A 64 -14.51 15.08 -3.88
CA VAL A 64 -13.70 14.35 -2.90
C VAL A 64 -12.22 14.67 -3.10
N HIS A 65 -11.54 15.06 -2.02
CA HIS A 65 -10.09 15.25 -2.00
C HIS A 65 -9.39 13.92 -1.70
N LEU A 66 -8.40 13.58 -2.53
CA LEU A 66 -7.59 12.38 -2.42
C LEU A 66 -6.14 12.78 -2.19
N TYR A 67 -5.54 12.22 -1.14
CA TYR A 67 -4.11 12.30 -0.88
C TYR A 67 -3.47 10.99 -1.32
N LEU A 68 -2.44 11.08 -2.15
CA LEU A 68 -1.74 9.95 -2.73
C LEU A 68 -0.30 9.94 -2.25
N THR A 69 0.16 8.78 -1.78
CA THR A 69 1.56 8.53 -1.46
C THR A 69 2.05 7.39 -2.35
N ILE A 70 3.07 7.66 -3.16
CA ILE A 70 3.75 6.68 -4.00
C ILE A 70 5.10 6.40 -3.36
N ILE A 71 5.37 5.13 -3.08
CA ILE A 71 6.62 4.66 -2.49
C ILE A 71 7.34 3.80 -3.54
N ASP A 72 8.61 4.13 -3.82
CA ASP A 72 9.44 3.31 -4.72
C ASP A 72 10.11 2.19 -3.93
N LEU A 73 9.55 0.98 -4.02
CA LEU A 73 10.08 -0.20 -3.32
C LEU A 73 11.40 -0.73 -3.91
N ARG A 74 11.91 -0.14 -5.00
CA ARG A 74 13.21 -0.49 -5.58
C ARG A 74 14.36 0.27 -4.93
N ASP A 75 14.06 1.36 -4.21
CA ASP A 75 15.08 2.10 -3.48
C ASP A 75 15.58 1.25 -2.29
N PRO A 76 16.89 0.96 -2.18
CA PRO A 76 17.41 0.10 -1.13
C PRO A 76 17.27 0.69 0.28
N ASN A 77 16.99 1.99 0.40
CA ASN A 77 16.77 2.66 1.68
C ASN A 77 15.30 2.60 2.13
N VAL A 78 14.40 2.03 1.32
CA VAL A 78 12.99 1.85 1.68
C VAL A 78 12.82 0.52 2.41
N PHE A 79 12.39 0.61 3.67
CA PHE A 79 11.97 -0.54 4.47
C PHE A 79 10.48 -0.47 4.77
N LEU A 80 9.77 -1.56 4.48
CA LEU A 80 8.38 -1.75 4.89
C LEU A 80 8.34 -2.52 6.21
N ASN A 81 7.50 -2.06 7.13
CA ASN A 81 7.29 -2.75 8.39
C ASN A 81 5.82 -2.66 8.82
N ILE A 82 5.39 -3.63 9.64
CA ILE A 82 4.09 -3.63 10.29
C ILE A 82 4.35 -3.56 11.79
N GLY A 83 4.04 -2.41 12.40
CA GLY A 83 4.01 -2.28 13.84
C GLY A 83 2.68 -2.82 14.41
N LEU A 84 2.70 -3.25 15.66
CA LEU A 84 1.51 -3.69 16.39
C LEU A 84 1.19 -2.73 17.52
N ALA A 85 -0.10 -2.63 17.86
CA ALA A 85 -0.56 -1.82 18.98
C ALA A 85 0.22 -2.15 20.26
N HIS A 86 0.56 -1.11 21.02
CA HIS A 86 1.31 -1.17 22.27
C HIS A 86 2.69 -1.81 22.11
N ASN A 87 3.30 -1.71 20.92
CA ASN A 87 4.58 -2.32 20.58
C ASN A 87 4.61 -3.84 20.83
N ALA A 88 3.49 -4.51 20.56
CA ALA A 88 3.38 -5.93 20.78
C ALA A 88 4.27 -6.73 19.82
N THR A 89 4.72 -7.90 20.27
CA THR A 89 5.45 -8.86 19.41
C THR A 89 4.52 -9.80 18.65
N ARG A 90 3.25 -9.90 19.08
CA ARG A 90 2.21 -10.74 18.49
C ARG A 90 0.86 -10.03 18.64
N ALA A 91 0.04 -10.05 17.59
CA ALA A 91 -1.20 -9.28 17.56
C ALA A 91 -2.28 -9.88 18.46
N ASN A 92 -2.49 -11.19 18.30
CA ASN A 92 -3.48 -11.97 19.06
C ASN A 92 -2.86 -13.27 19.60
N SER A 93 -3.39 -13.73 20.72
CA SER A 93 -3.29 -15.10 21.19
C SER A 93 -4.70 -15.70 21.30
N PRO A 94 -4.85 -17.02 21.51
CA PRO A 94 -6.16 -17.62 21.76
C PRO A 94 -6.87 -17.03 22.99
N LYS A 95 -6.13 -16.48 23.97
CA LYS A 95 -6.67 -16.01 25.25
C LYS A 95 -6.92 -14.51 25.31
N TYR A 96 -6.17 -13.72 24.54
CA TYR A 96 -6.25 -12.27 24.56
C TYR A 96 -5.67 -11.64 23.29
N THR A 97 -6.08 -10.41 23.00
CA THR A 97 -5.47 -9.56 21.98
C THR A 97 -4.83 -8.34 22.62
N ARG A 98 -3.82 -7.79 21.96
CA ARG A 98 -3.18 -6.53 22.36
C ARG A 98 -4.02 -5.31 21.97
N GLY A 99 -5.16 -5.51 21.31
CA GLY A 99 -6.22 -4.51 21.16
C GLY A 99 -5.85 -3.36 20.24
N VAL A 100 -6.47 -2.22 20.52
CA VAL A 100 -6.38 -0.98 19.74
C VAL A 100 -5.67 0.08 20.56
N GLU A 101 -4.80 0.86 19.93
CA GLU A 101 -4.22 2.06 20.53
C GLU A 101 -4.51 3.31 19.69
N PRO A 102 -4.55 4.51 20.29
CA PRO A 102 -4.69 5.75 19.53
C PRO A 102 -3.56 5.88 18.50
N PHE A 103 -3.91 6.19 17.25
CA PHE A 103 -2.94 6.29 16.16
C PHE A 103 -1.83 7.30 16.44
N SER A 104 -2.13 8.41 17.14
CA SER A 104 -1.13 9.39 17.54
C SER A 104 -0.04 8.82 18.46
N ARG A 105 -0.41 7.93 19.39
CA ARG A 105 0.56 7.21 20.24
C ARG A 105 1.39 6.22 19.44
N PHE A 106 0.78 5.59 18.44
CA PHE A 106 1.48 4.69 17.54
C PHE A 106 2.52 5.46 16.71
N VAL A 107 2.11 6.57 16.06
CA VAL A 107 3.00 7.42 15.25
C VAL A 107 4.16 7.99 16.08
N ALA A 108 3.91 8.42 17.32
CA ALA A 108 4.96 8.96 18.18
C ALA A 108 6.05 7.93 18.54
N ARG A 109 5.75 6.62 18.44
CA ARG A 109 6.68 5.53 18.79
C ARG A 109 7.60 5.14 17.64
N TYR A 110 7.15 5.29 16.40
CA TYR A 110 7.82 4.78 15.22
C TYR A 110 8.36 5.93 14.37
N PRO A 111 9.69 6.12 14.29
CA PRO A 111 10.27 7.07 13.35
C PRO A 111 10.06 6.53 11.93
N SER A 112 9.05 7.03 11.23
CA SER A 112 8.69 6.59 9.88
C SER A 112 8.39 7.79 9.00
N ALA A 113 8.85 7.75 7.75
CA ALA A 113 8.58 8.82 6.79
C ALA A 113 7.10 8.84 6.36
N VAL A 114 6.45 7.67 6.31
CA VAL A 114 5.02 7.51 6.03
C VAL A 114 4.45 6.49 7.00
N MET A 115 3.29 6.79 7.56
CA MET A 115 2.55 5.86 8.42
C MET A 115 1.07 5.89 8.07
N MET A 116 0.46 4.70 8.04
CA MET A 116 -0.95 4.52 7.79
C MET A 116 -1.51 3.42 8.68
N ASN A 117 -2.81 3.51 8.98
CA ASN A 117 -3.54 2.41 9.60
C ASN A 117 -3.57 1.21 8.65
N GLY A 118 -3.44 0.02 9.23
CA GLY A 118 -3.40 -1.23 8.48
C GLY A 118 -4.75 -1.95 8.46
N THR A 119 -4.71 -3.22 8.86
CA THR A 119 -5.84 -4.16 8.79
C THR A 119 -7.01 -3.81 9.75
N PHE A 120 -8.09 -4.58 9.60
CA PHE A 120 -9.30 -4.50 10.39
C PHE A 120 -9.14 -5.17 11.77
N PHE A 121 -10.03 -4.80 12.69
CA PHE A 121 -10.18 -5.43 13.99
C PHE A 121 -11.61 -5.97 14.13
N SER A 122 -11.80 -7.06 14.87
CA SER A 122 -13.13 -7.57 15.18
C SER A 122 -13.96 -6.53 15.94
N THR A 123 -15.27 -6.56 15.78
CA THR A 123 -16.18 -5.62 16.45
C THR A 123 -16.50 -6.04 17.89
N ASP A 124 -16.13 -7.25 18.30
CA ASP A 124 -16.31 -7.77 19.65
C ASP A 124 -15.54 -6.99 20.73
N VAL A 125 -15.80 -7.32 21.99
CA VAL A 125 -15.14 -6.67 23.15
C VAL A 125 -13.63 -6.88 23.20
N GLN A 126 -13.12 -7.94 22.56
CA GLN A 126 -11.69 -8.18 22.51
C GLN A 126 -11.01 -7.28 21.48
N LYS A 127 -11.66 -6.92 20.35
CA LYS A 127 -11.05 -6.12 19.26
C LYS A 127 -9.83 -6.80 18.66
N ARG A 128 -10.00 -8.07 18.28
CA ARG A 128 -8.93 -8.92 17.74
C ARG A 128 -8.49 -8.41 16.38
N VAL A 129 -7.19 -8.38 16.13
CA VAL A 129 -6.68 -8.03 14.80
C VAL A 129 -7.10 -9.10 13.80
N MET A 130 -7.59 -8.73 12.62
CA MET A 130 -8.05 -9.65 11.58
C MET A 130 -7.01 -9.77 10.46
N GLY A 131 -7.00 -10.92 9.79
CA GLY A 131 -6.05 -11.25 8.72
C GLY A 131 -4.75 -11.88 9.22
N ASN A 132 -4.07 -12.58 8.32
CA ASN A 132 -2.74 -13.13 8.56
C ASN A 132 -1.68 -12.03 8.34
N MET A 133 -0.67 -11.98 9.20
CA MET A 133 0.32 -10.91 9.18
C MET A 133 1.73 -11.45 9.40
N VAL A 134 2.65 -10.99 8.56
CA VAL A 134 4.08 -11.28 8.62
C VAL A 134 4.84 -9.96 8.48
N ALA A 135 5.84 -9.73 9.32
CA ALA A 135 6.73 -8.58 9.22
C ALA A 135 8.14 -8.93 9.67
N GLY A 136 9.16 -8.43 8.97
CA GLY A 136 10.57 -8.73 9.28
C GLY A 136 10.86 -10.23 9.33
N GLY A 137 10.21 -11.03 8.47
CA GLY A 137 10.32 -12.49 8.45
C GLY A 137 9.63 -13.23 9.61
N LYS A 138 8.90 -12.54 10.49
CA LYS A 138 8.22 -13.14 11.65
C LYS A 138 6.70 -13.15 11.47
N ILE A 139 6.07 -14.26 11.84
CA ILE A 139 4.61 -14.36 11.92
C ILE A 139 4.11 -13.55 13.10
N LEU A 140 3.43 -12.45 12.83
CA LEU A 140 2.79 -11.59 13.83
C LEU A 140 1.41 -12.13 14.24
N LYS A 141 0.71 -12.76 13.29
CA LYS A 141 -0.55 -13.46 13.48
C LYS A 141 -0.77 -14.45 12.35
N PHE A 142 -1.25 -15.64 12.69
CA PHE A 142 -1.67 -16.65 11.73
C PHE A 142 -2.91 -17.40 12.24
N SER A 143 -3.88 -17.59 11.36
CA SER A 143 -5.07 -18.42 11.57
C SER A 143 -5.45 -19.09 10.24
N PRO A 144 -5.46 -20.43 10.17
CA PRO A 144 -5.90 -21.14 8.97
C PRO A 144 -7.38 -20.88 8.61
N ALA A 145 -8.20 -20.55 9.62
CA ALA A 145 -9.62 -20.25 9.43
C ALA A 145 -9.88 -18.85 8.84
N GLU A 146 -8.86 -17.99 8.79
CA GLU A 146 -8.95 -16.67 8.16
C GLU A 146 -8.36 -16.72 6.75
N ASN A 147 -9.06 -17.44 5.88
CA ASN A 147 -8.72 -17.65 4.47
C ASN A 147 -9.54 -16.78 3.51
N TYR A 148 -10.30 -15.82 4.02
CA TYR A 148 -11.06 -14.85 3.23
C TYR A 148 -10.52 -13.43 3.44
N GLY A 149 -10.43 -12.66 2.37
CA GLY A 149 -9.94 -11.28 2.37
C GLY A 149 -8.86 -11.03 1.31
N THR A 150 -8.53 -9.75 1.10
CA THR A 150 -7.44 -9.36 0.21
C THR A 150 -6.14 -9.29 1.00
N THR A 151 -5.14 -10.07 0.58
CA THR A 151 -3.81 -10.06 1.19
C THR A 151 -2.82 -9.35 0.26
N LEU A 152 -2.08 -8.39 0.79
CA LEU A 152 -0.90 -7.83 0.14
C LEU A 152 0.34 -8.53 0.70
N VAL A 153 1.19 -9.06 -0.17
CA VAL A 153 2.46 -9.67 0.21
C VAL A 153 3.58 -9.03 -0.61
N VAL A 154 4.68 -8.71 0.06
CA VAL A 154 5.94 -8.30 -0.57
C VAL A 154 6.95 -9.42 -0.33
N HIS A 155 7.42 -10.03 -1.41
CA HIS A 155 8.41 -11.09 -1.37
C HIS A 155 9.80 -10.52 -1.65
N GLN A 156 10.79 -11.07 -0.96
CA GLN A 156 12.18 -10.91 -1.38
C GLN A 156 12.40 -11.75 -2.64
N LEU A 157 12.82 -11.10 -3.73
CA LEU A 157 13.28 -11.80 -4.92
C LEU A 157 14.73 -12.17 -4.71
N ASN A 158 15.02 -13.46 -4.62
CA ASN A 158 16.38 -13.97 -4.69
C ASN A 158 16.67 -14.24 -6.17
N PHE A 159 17.64 -13.54 -6.76
CA PHE A 159 18.01 -13.68 -8.18
C PHE A 159 19.12 -14.72 -8.43
N ASP A 160 19.45 -15.54 -7.44
CA ASP A 160 20.57 -16.50 -7.49
C ASP A 160 20.09 -17.96 -7.57
N GLN A 161 19.24 -18.29 -8.56
CA GLN A 161 18.97 -19.68 -8.98
C GLN A 161 18.92 -19.80 -10.50
#